data_AF-A0A946B520-F1
#
_entry.id   AF-A0A946B520-F1
#
_cell.length_a   1.000
_cell.length_b   1.000
_cell.length_c   1.000
_cell.angle_alpha   90.00
_cell.angle_beta   90.00
_cell.angle_gamma   90.00
#
_symmetry.space_group_name_H-M   'P 1'
#
loop_
_entity.id
_entity.type
_entity.pdbx_description
1 polymer ?
#
loop_
_entity_poly.entity_id
_entity_poly.type
_entity_poly.pdbx_seq_one_letter_code
_entity_poly.pdbx_strand_id
1 'polypeptide(L)'
;MAEISYPADWRDIPAERWAKMMMTPEDYTQMRASRLAREAHAPEVGDIAPDFTAQRLPPSGKPTGATLTLSSLRGKPVGLVFGSYT
;
A
#
# COMPACT_ATOMS: atom_id res chain seq x y z
N MET A 1 12.37 -1.94 3.73
CA MET A 1 11.19 -2.60 3.14
C MET A 1 10.62 -3.51 4.21
N ALA A 2 9.32 -3.46 4.51
CA ALA A 2 8.72 -4.50 5.34
C ALA A 2 8.75 -5.77 4.48
N GLU A 3 9.68 -6.67 4.79
CA GLU A 3 9.73 -7.98 4.18
C GLU A 3 8.40 -8.65 4.54
N ILE A 4 7.52 -8.75 3.56
CA ILE A 4 6.25 -9.44 3.72
C ILE A 4 6.62 -10.92 3.79
N SER A 5 6.97 -11.40 4.98
CA SER A 5 7.26 -12.81 5.26
C SER A 5 5.94 -13.57 5.38
N TYR A 6 5.20 -13.63 4.27
CA TYR A 6 4.25 -14.70 4.10
C TYR A 6 5.05 -15.95 3.70
N PRO A 7 4.75 -17.13 4.28
CA PRO A 7 5.36 -18.36 3.80
C PRO A 7 5.09 -18.49 2.30
N ALA A 8 6.08 -19.02 1.58
CA ALA A 8 5.98 -19.19 0.12
C ALA A 8 4.75 -20.04 -0.25
N ASP A 9 4.42 -21.05 0.57
CA ASP A 9 3.18 -21.81 0.54
C ASP A 9 2.28 -21.44 1.74
N TRP A 10 1.03 -21.05 1.44
CA TRP A 10 0.03 -20.74 2.47
C TRP A 10 -0.47 -21.99 3.20
N ARG A 11 -0.24 -23.18 2.64
CA ARG A 11 -0.55 -24.47 3.28
C ARG A 11 0.27 -24.72 4.54
N ASP A 12 1.39 -24.00 4.69
CA ASP A 12 2.23 -24.06 5.89
C ASP A 12 1.66 -23.20 7.05
N ILE A 13 0.55 -22.48 6.84
CA ILE A 13 -0.09 -21.68 7.88
C ILE A 13 -0.86 -22.63 8.83
N PRO A 14 -0.50 -22.69 10.13
CA PRO A 14 -1.20 -23.54 11.10
C PRO A 14 -2.68 -23.18 11.24
N ALA A 15 -3.53 -24.18 11.52
CA ALA A 15 -4.97 -24.02 11.78
C ALA A 15 -5.28 -22.92 12.82
N GLU A 16 -4.46 -22.84 13.87
CA GLU A 16 -4.61 -21.82 14.94
C GLU A 16 -4.40 -20.39 14.44
N ARG A 17 -3.59 -20.20 13.39
CA ARG A 17 -3.34 -18.90 12.77
C ARG A 17 -4.54 -18.46 11.92
N TRP A 18 -5.18 -19.41 11.23
CA TRP A 18 -6.41 -19.15 10.46
C TRP A 18 -7.53 -18.62 11.36
N ALA A 19 -7.71 -19.22 12.54
CA ALA A 19 -8.68 -18.76 13.54
C ALA A 19 -8.41 -17.32 14.02
N LYS A 20 -7.15 -16.93 14.21
CA LYS A 20 -6.76 -15.55 14.59
C LYS A 20 -6.91 -14.54 13.46
N MET A 21 -6.75 -14.99 12.21
CA MET A 21 -6.87 -14.14 11.03
C MET A 21 -8.33 -13.89 10.61
N MET A 22 -9.30 -14.64 11.18
CA MET A 22 -10.73 -14.55 10.85
C MET A 22 -10.97 -14.62 9.33
N MET A 23 -10.19 -15.47 8.64
CA MET A 23 -10.14 -15.52 7.18
C MET A 23 -10.00 -16.96 6.71
N THR A 24 -10.64 -17.31 5.60
CA THR A 24 -10.51 -18.64 4.99
C THR A 24 -9.21 -18.75 4.17
N PRO A 25 -8.72 -19.98 3.90
CA PRO A 25 -7.60 -20.18 2.98
C PRO A 25 -7.86 -19.63 1.57
N GLU A 26 -9.09 -19.72 1.09
CA GLU A 26 -9.53 -19.16 -0.18
C GLU A 26 -9.42 -17.63 -0.17
N ASP A 27 -9.95 -16.97 0.87
CA ASP A 27 -9.87 -15.52 1.03
C ASP A 27 -8.41 -15.03 1.10
N TYR A 28 -7.55 -15.77 1.80
CA TYR A 28 -6.12 -15.47 1.86
C TYR A 28 -5.45 -15.58 0.49
N THR A 29 -5.79 -16.63 -0.27
CA THR A 29 -5.24 -16.83 -1.61
C THR A 29 -5.63 -15.67 -2.53
N GLN A 30 -6.88 -15.23 -2.48
CA GLN A 30 -7.35 -14.08 -3.26
C GLN A 30 -6.67 -12.77 -2.82
N MET A 31 -6.60 -12.51 -1.51
CA MET A 31 -5.90 -11.34 -0.97
C MET A 31 -4.43 -11.32 -1.41
N ARG A 32 -3.72 -12.45 -1.30
CA ARG A 32 -2.31 -12.57 -1.67
C ARG A 32 -2.11 -12.37 -3.17
N ALA A 33 -2.94 -12.99 -4.01
CA ALA A 33 -2.88 -12.80 -5.46
C ALA A 33 -3.06 -11.33 -5.85
N SER A 34 -4.03 -10.64 -5.25
CA SER A 34 -4.26 -9.21 -5.48
C SER A 34 -3.06 -8.35 -5.03
N ARG A 35 -2.46 -8.66 -3.87
CA ARG A 35 -1.27 -7.96 -3.37
C ARG A 35 -0.06 -8.16 -4.28
N LEU A 36 0.22 -9.40 -4.68
CA LEU A 36 1.33 -9.71 -5.60
C LEU A 36 1.17 -9.02 -6.96
N ALA A 37 -0.05 -8.99 -7.50
CA ALA A 37 -0.33 -8.29 -8.74
C ALA A 37 -0.06 -6.78 -8.64
N ARG A 38 -0.32 -6.16 -7.47
CA ARG A 38 0.00 -4.74 -7.22
C ARG A 38 1.51 -4.53 -7.04
N GLU A 39 2.16 -5.39 -6.27
CA GLU A 39 3.59 -5.31 -5.99
C GLU A 39 4.42 -5.43 -7.27
N ALA A 40 3.99 -6.26 -8.23
CA ALA A 40 4.65 -6.40 -9.53
C ALA A 40 4.73 -5.10 -10.35
N HIS A 41 3.95 -4.08 -9.99
CA HIS A 41 3.95 -2.76 -10.64
C HIS A 41 4.51 -1.66 -9.72
N ALA A 42 4.96 -2.01 -8.51
CA ALA A 42 5.53 -1.05 -7.58
C ALA A 42 6.95 -0.67 -8.03
N PRO A 43 7.35 0.61 -7.90
CA PRO A 43 8.72 1.04 -8.19
C PRO A 43 9.70 0.45 -7.16
N GLU A 44 10.88 0.05 -7.62
CA GLU A 44 11.97 -0.40 -6.75
C GLU A 44 12.76 0.79 -6.17
N VAL A 45 13.66 0.51 -5.23
CA VAL A 45 14.56 1.54 -4.71
C VAL A 45 15.55 1.96 -5.80
N GLY A 46 15.53 3.24 -6.14
CA GLY A 46 16.35 3.82 -7.21
C GLY A 46 15.54 4.14 -8.46
N ASP A 47 14.35 3.57 -8.61
CA ASP A 47 13.43 3.92 -9.69
C ASP A 47 12.89 5.34 -9.55
N ILE A 48 12.47 5.90 -10.68
CA ILE A 48 11.74 7.17 -10.69
C ILE A 48 10.37 6.94 -10.06
N ALA A 49 10.10 7.65 -8.97
CA ALA A 49 8.79 7.63 -8.33
C ALA A 49 7.69 8.04 -9.34
N PRO A 50 6.60 7.26 -9.46
CA PRO A 50 5.47 7.60 -10.33
C PRO A 50 4.86 8.95 -9.94
N ASP A 51 4.66 9.82 -10.92
CA ASP A 51 4.02 11.11 -10.67
C ASP A 51 2.53 10.91 -10.37
N PHE A 52 1.99 11.73 -9.48
CA PHE A 52 0.58 11.73 -9.14
C PHE A 52 0.13 13.12 -8.75
N THR A 53 -1.16 13.38 -8.92
CA THR A 53 -1.82 14.59 -8.40
C THR A 53 -2.88 14.18 -7.39
N ALA A 54 -2.82 14.77 -6.20
CA ALA A 54 -3.77 14.50 -5.12
C ALA A 54 -4.38 15.81 -4.61
N GLN A 55 -5.60 15.72 -4.09
CA GLN A 55 -6.23 16.86 -3.45
C GLN A 55 -5.62 17.10 -2.07
N ARG A 56 -5.30 18.36 -1.77
CA ARG A 56 -4.83 18.76 -0.45
C ARG A 56 -6.02 18.99 0.47
N LEU A 57 -6.06 18.23 1.56
CA LEU A 57 -7.05 18.43 2.61
C LEU A 57 -6.58 19.50 3.60
N PRO A 58 -7.40 20.52 3.89
CA PRO A 58 -7.13 21.44 5.00
C PRO A 58 -7.42 20.76 6.35
N PRO A 59 -7.06 21.39 7.49
CA PRO A 59 -7.39 20.87 8.81
C PRO A 59 -8.89 20.62 9.05
N SER A 60 -9.78 21.30 8.31
CA SER A 60 -11.23 21.08 8.39
C SER A 60 -11.70 19.80 7.69
N GLY A 61 -10.82 19.10 6.95
CA GLY A 61 -11.12 17.89 6.19
C GLY A 61 -12.00 18.10 4.95
N LYS A 62 -12.44 19.33 4.68
CA LYS A 62 -13.32 19.62 3.54
C LYS A 62 -12.51 19.85 2.25
N PRO A 63 -12.92 19.25 1.11
CA PRO A 63 -12.32 19.53 -0.19
C PRO A 63 -12.32 21.03 -0.51
N THR A 64 -11.15 21.59 -0.83
CA THR A 64 -11.00 23.01 -1.22
C THR A 64 -10.75 23.21 -2.72
N GLY A 65 -10.63 22.10 -3.47
CA GLY A 65 -10.15 22.11 -4.86
C GLY A 65 -8.63 22.28 -5.02
N ALA A 66 -7.89 22.58 -3.95
CA ALA A 66 -6.44 22.69 -4.03
C ALA A 66 -5.79 21.31 -4.28
N THR A 67 -4.84 21.25 -5.21
CA THR A 67 -4.12 20.01 -5.57
C THR A 67 -2.63 20.16 -5.33
N LEU A 68 -1.96 19.02 -5.19
CA LEU A 68 -0.51 18.89 -5.13
C LEU A 68 -0.09 17.80 -6.13
N THR A 69 0.89 18.11 -6.96
CA THR A 69 1.52 17.15 -7.88
C THR A 69 2.91 16.79 -7.37
N LEU A 70 3.27 15.50 -7.36
CA LEU A 70 4.56 15.04 -6.82
C LEU A 70 5.74 15.71 -7.54
N SER A 71 5.69 15.82 -8.86
CA SER A 71 6.75 16.46 -9.66
C SER A 71 6.99 17.94 -9.33
N SER A 72 6.03 18.64 -8.71
CA SER A 72 6.21 20.01 -8.23
C SER A 72 7.19 20.13 -7.05
N LEU A 73 7.50 19.01 -6.38
CA LEU A 73 8.39 18.94 -5.23
C LEU A 73 9.84 18.54 -5.59
N ARG A 74 10.18 18.45 -6.88
CA ARG A 74 11.54 18.09 -7.32
C ARG A 74 12.60 18.97 -6.66
N GLY A 75 13.72 18.35 -6.29
CA GLY A 75 14.82 19.01 -5.56
C GLY A 75 14.67 19.01 -4.04
N LYS A 76 13.57 18.46 -3.51
CA LYS A 76 13.35 18.28 -2.06
C LYS A 76 13.16 16.81 -1.73
N PRO A 77 13.69 16.31 -0.60
CA PRO A 77 13.32 15.00 -0.08
C PRO A 77 11.83 14.95 0.27
N VAL A 78 11.12 13.90 -0.15
CA VAL A 78 9.69 13.71 0.10
C VAL A 78 9.47 12.30 0.65
N GLY A 79 8.68 12.19 1.73
CA GLY A 79 8.18 10.91 2.24
C GLY A 79 6.71 10.74 1.91
N LEU A 80 6.33 9.57 1.39
CA LEU A 80 4.94 9.20 1.15
C LEU A 80 4.48 8.22 2.24
N VAL A 81 3.41 8.57 2.95
CA VAL A 81 2.83 7.75 4.01
C VAL A 81 1.37 7.50 3.68
N PHE A 82 1.00 6.23 3.58
CA PHE A 82 -0.38 5.80 3.33
C PHE A 82 -1.00 5.33 4.65
N GLY A 83 -2.20 5.82 4.94
CA GLY A 83 -2.95 5.44 6.13
C GLY A 83 -4.41 5.82 5.98
N SER A 84 -5.25 5.30 6.86
CA SER A 84 -6.64 5.76 6.98
C SER A 84 -6.65 7.14 7.65
N TYR A 85 -7.27 8.10 7.00
CA TYR A 85 -7.78 9.29 7.69
C TYR A 85 -9.30 9.13 7.77
N THR A 86 -9.83 9.12 8.97
CA THR A 86 -11.26 9.03 9.27
C THR A 86 -11.59 10.04 10.34
#